data_AF-A0A6U1BIK7-F1
#
_entry.id   AF-A0A6U1BIK7-F1
#
_cell.length_a   1.000
_cell.length_b   1.000
_cell.length_c   1.000
_cell.angle_alpha   90.00
_cell.angle_beta   90.00
_cell.angle_gamma   90.00
#
_symmetry.space_group_name_H-M   'P 1'
#
loop_
_entity.id
_entity.type
_entity.pdbx_description
1 polymer ?
#
loop_
_entity_poly.entity_id
_entity_poly.type
_entity_poly.pdbx_seq_one_letter_code
_entity_poly.pdbx_strand_id
1 'polypeptide(L)'
;MAAEVEAPHSPGSDQGAEQPEPQEDRAETPPPALRKDDRTSKLGKFYARRKGGKQLIFSVYNCGGQGVFRQLLMPLMHRNSVNLVVFSLEVLIVRDSWYYASAWFDEKTPEQRQEDAERGMEQLVSWVLMVATRAPGAPTILVGTHKDKRNNRAELEALDARMHEALQPLLDRGPDYVNIVPWERGGLLFHPIDNTRGVRDQTVQDLRETIQQSAENDKLQYLQEEVPVRWLPVHEEIKHRGEECTAAPATVAAAAQGGEAPLSFPAVMHRHQICRIAAEFNVKDEPLQPHDEESDVE
;
A
#
# COMPACT_ATOMS: atom_id res chain seq x y z
N MET A 1 62.64 -50.90 39.26
CA MET A 1 61.54 -51.62 38.59
C MET A 1 61.05 -50.67 37.50
N ALA A 2 61.72 -50.57 36.35
CA ALA A 2 61.62 -51.45 35.18
C ALA A 2 60.14 -51.58 34.75
N ALA A 3 59.68 -51.14 33.58
CA ALA A 3 60.34 -51.21 32.27
C ALA A 3 60.14 -49.98 31.37
N GLU A 4 61.06 -49.94 30.41
CA GLU A 4 61.40 -48.96 29.37
C GLU A 4 60.72 -49.32 28.03
N VAL A 5 60.91 -48.46 27.01
CA VAL A 5 60.81 -48.70 25.54
C VAL A 5 59.43 -48.40 24.92
N GLU A 6 59.20 -47.58 23.88
CA GLU A 6 59.99 -47.06 22.74
C GLU A 6 59.29 -45.81 22.13
N ALA A 7 60.06 -44.88 21.54
CA ALA A 7 59.62 -44.01 20.43
C ALA A 7 60.18 -44.65 19.11
N PRO A 8 59.77 -44.32 17.85
CA PRO A 8 59.34 -43.00 17.36
C PRO A 8 58.30 -43.01 16.21
N HIS A 9 57.84 -41.82 15.77
CA HIS A 9 57.73 -41.37 14.36
C HIS A 9 56.82 -40.14 14.23
N SER A 10 57.40 -38.98 13.91
CA SER A 10 56.77 -37.91 13.11
C SER A 10 56.97 -38.25 11.63
N PRO A 11 56.14 -37.80 10.65
CA PRO A 11 55.94 -36.37 10.34
C PRO A 11 54.54 -35.98 9.81
N GLY A 12 54.27 -34.67 9.76
CA GLY A 12 53.39 -34.12 8.72
C GLY A 12 52.44 -33.01 9.15
N SER A 13 52.75 -31.80 8.68
CA SER A 13 51.83 -30.71 8.30
C SER A 13 50.88 -30.18 9.39
N ASP A 14 51.18 -29.04 10.01
CA ASP A 14 51.02 -27.69 9.43
C ASP A 14 49.57 -27.40 9.03
N GLN A 15 48.83 -26.79 9.95
CA GLN A 15 48.00 -25.60 9.72
C GLN A 15 47.28 -25.23 11.02
N GLY A 16 47.59 -24.02 11.50
CA GLY A 16 46.99 -23.43 12.68
C GLY A 16 45.47 -23.29 12.51
N ALA A 17 44.74 -23.75 13.52
CA ALA A 17 43.34 -23.43 13.67
C ALA A 17 43.20 -21.93 13.96
N GLU A 18 42.91 -21.14 12.93
CA GLU A 18 42.33 -19.81 13.07
C GLU A 18 41.03 -19.94 13.89
N GLN A 19 41.02 -19.30 15.06
CA GLN A 19 39.81 -19.06 15.82
C GLN A 19 38.88 -18.18 14.97
N PRO A 20 37.60 -18.53 14.80
CA PRO A 20 36.67 -17.64 14.12
C PRO A 20 36.42 -16.42 15.01
N GLU A 21 36.76 -15.24 14.49
CA GLU A 21 36.43 -13.95 15.09
C GLU A 21 34.93 -13.86 15.38
N PRO A 22 34.50 -13.15 16.45
CA PRO A 22 33.09 -12.96 16.73
C PRO A 22 32.47 -12.13 15.61
N GLN A 23 31.49 -12.69 14.91
CA GLN A 23 30.63 -11.92 14.01
C GLN A 23 29.91 -10.86 14.84
N GLU A 24 30.35 -9.61 14.73
CA GLU A 24 29.57 -8.45 15.15
C GLU A 24 28.22 -8.51 14.42
N ASP A 25 27.16 -8.68 15.21
CA ASP A 25 25.79 -8.44 14.81
C ASP A 25 25.75 -7.07 14.12
N ARG A 26 25.64 -7.09 12.78
CA ARG A 26 25.32 -5.90 12.00
C ARG A 26 23.98 -5.40 12.52
N ALA A 27 24.04 -4.38 13.38
CA ALA A 27 22.89 -3.57 13.72
C ALA A 27 22.22 -3.18 12.40
N GLU A 28 21.04 -3.74 12.14
CA GLU A 28 20.18 -3.34 11.05
C GLU A 28 19.96 -1.84 11.22
N THR A 29 20.56 -1.05 10.33
CA THR A 29 20.30 0.38 10.21
C THR A 29 18.78 0.57 10.27
N PRO A 30 18.27 1.42 11.18
CA PRO A 30 16.84 1.68 11.23
C PRO A 30 16.37 2.10 9.84
N PRO A 31 15.18 1.65 9.40
CA PRO A 31 14.67 2.02 8.09
C PRO A 31 14.72 3.54 7.97
N PRO A 32 15.20 4.08 6.84
CA PRO A 32 15.33 5.51 6.67
C PRO A 32 14.00 6.15 7.00
N ALA A 33 14.00 7.05 8.00
CA ALA A 33 12.83 7.84 8.33
C ALA A 33 12.27 8.43 7.03
N LEU A 34 10.98 8.19 6.77
CA LEU A 34 10.27 8.76 5.64
C LEU A 34 10.52 10.27 5.65
N ARG A 35 11.35 10.76 4.72
CA ARG A 35 11.60 12.19 4.56
C ARG A 35 10.25 12.86 4.29
N LYS A 36 10.07 14.06 4.85
CA LYS A 36 8.83 14.87 4.86
C LYS A 36 8.36 15.34 3.47
N ASP A 37 8.84 14.73 2.40
CA ASP A 37 8.46 14.99 1.02
C ASP A 37 7.46 13.92 0.58
N ASP A 38 6.17 14.24 0.74
CA ASP A 38 5.01 13.54 0.19
C ASP A 38 5.04 13.52 -1.35
N ARG A 39 5.90 12.68 -1.91
CA ARG A 39 6.00 12.45 -3.35
C ARG A 39 5.22 11.21 -3.72
N THR A 40 4.37 11.34 -4.74
CA THR A 40 3.76 10.20 -5.43
C THR A 40 4.88 9.26 -5.86
N SER A 41 4.91 8.10 -5.23
CA SER A 41 5.90 7.08 -5.50
C SER A 41 5.20 5.74 -5.44
N LYS A 42 5.60 4.85 -6.35
CA LYS A 42 5.33 3.43 -6.16
C LYS A 42 6.07 3.03 -4.89
N LEU A 43 5.34 2.81 -3.81
CA LEU A 43 5.92 2.50 -2.50
C LEU A 43 6.59 1.12 -2.52
N GLY A 44 6.11 0.21 -3.36
CA GLY A 44 6.73 -1.09 -3.55
C GLY A 44 5.82 -2.12 -4.17
N LYS A 45 6.26 -3.39 -4.08
CA LYS A 45 5.45 -4.56 -4.37
C LYS A 45 5.37 -5.42 -3.12
N PHE A 46 4.20 -6.00 -2.86
CA PHE A 46 4.07 -7.06 -1.86
C PHE A 46 3.48 -8.31 -2.50
N TYR A 47 3.89 -9.45 -1.97
CA TYR A 47 3.53 -10.76 -2.48
C TYR A 47 2.67 -11.47 -1.45
N ALA A 48 1.53 -11.98 -1.90
CA ALA A 48 0.65 -12.83 -1.11
C ALA A 48 0.49 -14.20 -1.79
N ARG A 49 0.22 -15.25 -1.01
CA ARG A 49 -0.05 -16.59 -1.54
C ARG A 49 -1.56 -16.82 -1.53
N ARG A 50 -2.12 -17.19 -2.69
CA ARG A 50 -3.52 -17.61 -2.80
C ARG A 50 -3.67 -19.08 -2.38
N LYS A 51 -4.86 -19.46 -1.92
CA LYS A 51 -5.26 -20.87 -1.80
C LYS A 51 -5.13 -21.54 -3.17
N GLY A 52 -4.24 -22.54 -3.30
CA GLY A 52 -3.91 -23.20 -4.56
C GLY A 52 -2.52 -22.88 -5.14
N GLY A 53 -1.66 -22.17 -4.41
CA GLY A 53 -0.23 -22.02 -4.75
C GLY A 53 0.09 -20.94 -5.78
N LYS A 54 -0.92 -20.27 -6.36
CA LYS A 54 -0.72 -19.11 -7.24
C LYS A 54 -0.27 -17.89 -6.40
N GLN A 55 0.73 -17.16 -6.91
CA GLN A 55 1.26 -15.96 -6.26
C GLN A 55 0.44 -14.74 -6.69
N LEU A 56 0.01 -13.95 -5.71
CA LEU A 56 -0.65 -12.66 -5.91
C LEU A 56 0.39 -11.55 -5.73
N ILE A 57 0.45 -10.63 -6.67
CA ILE A 57 1.39 -9.50 -6.67
C ILE A 57 0.57 -8.23 -6.56
N PHE A 58 0.80 -7.47 -5.50
CA PHE A 58 0.22 -6.15 -5.35
C PHE A 58 1.27 -5.08 -5.62
N SER A 59 0.88 -4.06 -6.38
CA SER A 59 1.67 -2.83 -6.54
C SER A 59 1.05 -1.73 -5.70
N VAL A 60 1.85 -1.10 -4.84
CA VAL A 60 1.38 -0.07 -3.91
C VAL A 60 1.73 1.31 -4.44
N TYR A 61 0.73 2.19 -4.50
CA TYR A 61 0.86 3.57 -4.96
C TYR A 61 0.47 4.50 -3.82
N ASN A 62 1.33 5.48 -3.50
CA ASN A 62 0.95 6.55 -2.59
C ASN A 62 0.23 7.66 -3.37
N CYS A 63 -1.06 7.81 -3.10
CA CYS A 63 -1.88 8.88 -3.68
C CYS A 63 -2.09 10.08 -2.73
N GLY A 64 -1.45 10.08 -1.55
CA GLY A 64 -1.41 11.21 -0.63
C GLY A 64 -0.34 12.24 -1.04
N GLY A 65 -0.58 13.51 -0.70
CA GLY A 65 0.32 14.63 -1.00
C GLY A 65 -0.39 15.82 -1.66
N GLN A 66 0.39 16.86 -1.98
CA GLN A 66 -0.09 18.19 -2.39
C GLN A 66 -1.25 18.16 -3.42
N GLY A 67 -2.27 18.98 -3.18
CA GLY A 67 -3.54 18.99 -3.92
C GLY A 67 -3.44 19.19 -5.44
N VAL A 68 -2.31 19.70 -5.96
CA VAL A 68 -2.06 19.88 -7.40
C VAL A 68 -1.87 18.52 -8.11
N PHE A 69 -1.33 17.52 -7.42
CA PHE A 69 -1.11 16.20 -8.01
C PHE A 69 -2.30 15.26 -7.86
N ARG A 70 -3.27 15.57 -6.99
CA ARG A 70 -4.47 14.75 -6.76
C ARG A 70 -5.19 14.40 -8.07
N GLN A 71 -5.23 15.33 -9.02
CA GLN A 71 -5.86 15.10 -10.33
C GLN A 71 -5.08 14.12 -11.24
N LEU A 72 -3.75 14.11 -11.16
CA LEU A 72 -2.90 13.22 -11.94
C LEU A 72 -2.90 11.77 -11.42
N LEU A 73 -3.37 11.55 -10.19
CA LEU A 73 -3.41 10.24 -9.54
C LEU A 73 -4.77 9.55 -9.69
N MET A 74 -5.78 10.27 -10.16
CA MET A 74 -7.12 9.72 -10.40
C MET A 74 -7.15 8.55 -11.38
N PRO A 75 -6.30 8.48 -12.45
CA PRO A 75 -6.24 7.30 -13.32
C PRO A 75 -5.75 6.02 -12.62
N LEU A 76 -5.07 6.13 -11.47
CA LEU A 76 -4.62 4.97 -10.68
C LEU A 76 -5.75 4.39 -9.82
N MET A 77 -6.83 5.15 -9.60
CA MET A 77 -8.02 4.65 -8.91
C MET A 77 -8.90 3.95 -9.93
N HIS A 78 -8.80 2.63 -9.98
CA HIS A 78 -9.54 1.79 -10.92
C HIS A 78 -10.42 0.79 -10.20
N ARG A 79 -11.46 0.28 -10.87
CA ARG A 79 -12.40 -0.67 -10.26
C ARG A 79 -11.72 -1.94 -9.73
N ASN A 80 -10.69 -2.43 -10.41
CA ASN A 80 -9.95 -3.65 -10.03
C ASN A 80 -8.88 -3.39 -8.94
N SER A 81 -9.00 -2.32 -8.15
CA SER A 81 -8.03 -1.94 -7.10
C SER A 81 -8.61 -2.15 -5.71
N VAL A 82 -7.72 -2.28 -4.72
CA VAL A 82 -8.06 -2.18 -3.29
C VAL A 82 -7.56 -0.82 -2.80
N ASN A 83 -8.46 0.02 -2.34
CA ASN A 83 -8.17 1.41 -1.95
C ASN A 83 -8.02 1.50 -0.43
N LEU A 84 -6.97 2.19 0.03
CA LEU A 84 -6.75 2.44 1.45
C LEU A 84 -6.91 3.94 1.72
N VAL A 85 -7.86 4.31 2.59
CA VAL A 85 -8.00 5.68 3.08
C VAL A 85 -7.40 5.75 4.48
N VAL A 86 -6.24 6.39 4.58
CA VAL A 86 -5.44 6.46 5.80
C VAL A 86 -5.68 7.79 6.50
N PHE A 87 -6.01 7.76 7.79
CA PHE A 87 -6.24 8.94 8.62
C PHE A 87 -5.55 8.81 9.99
N SER A 88 -5.47 9.92 10.74
CA SER A 88 -4.86 9.95 12.07
C SER A 88 -5.92 9.87 13.17
N LEU A 89 -5.85 8.85 14.02
CA LEU A 89 -6.70 8.75 15.21
C LEU A 89 -6.40 9.89 16.19
N GLU A 90 -5.16 10.34 16.25
CA GLU A 90 -4.75 11.46 17.12
C GLU A 90 -5.47 12.76 16.77
N VAL A 91 -5.76 12.97 15.48
CA VAL A 91 -6.49 14.14 14.98
C VAL A 91 -7.99 13.98 15.15
N LEU A 92 -8.56 12.83 14.77
CA LEU A 92 -10.02 12.65 14.80
C LEU A 92 -10.59 12.40 16.21
N ILE A 93 -9.77 11.95 17.16
CA ILE A 93 -10.17 11.73 18.56
C ILE A 93 -9.66 12.88 19.41
N VAL A 94 -10.56 13.82 19.66
CA VAL A 94 -10.33 14.99 20.51
C VAL A 94 -10.39 14.57 21.97
N ARG A 95 -9.36 14.94 22.75
CA ARG A 95 -9.34 14.81 24.21
C ARG A 95 -9.34 16.18 24.85
N ASP A 96 -10.06 16.30 25.96
CA ASP A 96 -10.07 17.49 26.81
C ASP A 96 -8.79 17.59 27.67
N SER A 97 -8.04 16.48 27.82
CA SER A 97 -6.93 16.41 28.76
C SER A 97 -5.64 17.05 28.23
N TRP A 98 -5.20 18.09 28.94
CA TRP A 98 -3.95 18.85 28.78
C TRP A 98 -2.66 18.05 29.09
N TYR A 99 -2.77 16.83 29.60
CA TYR A 99 -1.67 16.10 30.25
C TYR A 99 -0.57 15.56 29.30
N TYR A 100 -0.80 15.58 27.97
CA TYR A 100 0.16 15.10 26.97
C TYR A 100 0.80 16.23 26.12
N ALA A 101 0.59 17.50 26.49
CA ALA A 101 1.24 18.65 25.87
C ALA A 101 2.70 18.78 26.36
N SER A 102 3.56 17.79 26.07
CA SER A 102 4.98 17.91 26.38
C SER A 102 5.70 18.75 25.31
N ALA A 103 5.94 20.01 25.66
CA ALA A 103 7.14 20.82 25.41
C ALA A 103 7.64 21.13 23.97
N TRP A 104 7.00 20.63 22.89
CA TRP A 104 7.54 20.81 21.52
C TRP A 104 6.55 21.19 20.42
N PHE A 105 5.26 21.43 20.72
CA PHE A 105 4.26 21.85 19.73
C PHE A 105 3.35 22.98 20.25
N ASP A 106 2.99 23.85 19.31
CA ASP A 106 2.01 24.93 19.40
C ASP A 106 0.77 24.47 20.19
N GLU A 107 0.47 25.15 21.30
CA GLU A 107 -0.51 24.72 22.30
C GLU A 107 -1.93 24.94 21.74
N LYS A 108 -2.41 23.98 20.94
CA LYS A 108 -3.74 24.07 20.32
C LYS A 108 -4.83 24.07 21.40
N THR A 109 -5.74 25.03 21.34
CA THR A 109 -6.91 25.09 22.23
C THR A 109 -7.86 23.91 21.96
N PRO A 110 -8.72 23.51 22.91
CA PRO A 110 -9.74 22.49 22.68
C PRO A 110 -10.59 22.77 21.43
N GLU A 111 -10.95 24.03 21.18
CA GLU A 111 -11.73 24.45 20.02
C GLU A 111 -10.97 24.23 18.71
N GLN A 112 -9.67 24.54 18.69
CA GLN A 112 -8.81 24.29 17.51
C GLN A 112 -8.66 22.78 17.24
N ARG A 113 -8.56 21.96 18.30
CA ARG A 113 -8.52 20.49 18.14
C ARG A 113 -9.84 19.94 17.61
N GLN A 114 -10.96 20.50 18.06
CA GLN A 114 -12.27 20.14 17.53
C GLN A 114 -12.37 20.54 16.05
N GLU A 115 -11.94 21.75 15.69
CA GLU A 115 -11.92 22.21 14.31
C GLU A 115 -11.05 21.32 13.41
N ASP A 116 -9.87 20.92 13.89
CA ASP A 116 -9.01 19.97 13.19
C ASP A 116 -9.66 18.59 13.00
N ALA A 117 -10.40 18.11 14.01
CA ALA A 117 -11.12 16.84 13.92
C ALA A 117 -12.26 16.91 12.89
N GLU A 118 -13.03 18.01 12.85
CA GLU A 118 -14.06 18.22 11.83
C GLU A 118 -13.46 18.30 10.43
N ARG A 119 -12.41 19.09 10.24
CA ARG A 119 -11.67 19.16 8.97
C ARG A 119 -11.12 17.79 8.55
N GLY A 120 -10.61 17.02 9.51
CA GLY A 120 -10.14 15.66 9.28
C GLY A 120 -11.25 14.72 8.83
N MET A 121 -12.45 14.84 9.42
CA MET A 121 -13.63 14.07 9.02
C MET A 121 -14.10 14.46 7.62
N GLU A 122 -14.18 15.76 7.31
CA GLU A 122 -14.52 16.25 5.98
C GLU A 122 -13.53 15.74 4.91
N GLN A 123 -12.23 15.74 5.23
CA GLN A 123 -11.21 15.18 4.36
C GLN A 123 -11.39 13.68 4.14
N LEU A 124 -11.66 12.91 5.21
CA LEU A 124 -11.94 11.49 5.11
C LEU A 124 -13.13 11.23 4.16
N VAL A 125 -14.25 11.93 4.37
CA VAL A 125 -15.43 11.84 3.51
C VAL A 125 -15.09 12.22 2.06
N SER A 126 -14.30 13.27 1.85
CA SER A 126 -13.84 13.68 0.50
C SER A 126 -12.97 12.62 -0.18
N TRP A 127 -12.12 11.92 0.56
CA TRP A 127 -11.31 10.81 0.02
C TRP A 127 -12.18 9.62 -0.35
N VAL A 128 -13.12 9.22 0.52
CA VAL A 128 -14.05 8.13 0.23
C VAL A 128 -14.92 8.47 -0.98
N LEU A 129 -15.47 9.67 -1.06
CA LEU A 129 -16.24 10.14 -2.21
C LEU A 129 -15.41 10.14 -3.51
N MET A 130 -14.14 10.50 -3.44
CA MET A 130 -13.28 10.45 -4.61
C MET A 130 -13.05 9.02 -5.08
N VAL A 131 -12.84 8.06 -4.17
CA VAL A 131 -12.78 6.64 -4.53
C VAL A 131 -14.11 6.18 -5.13
N ALA A 132 -15.24 6.52 -4.51
CA ALA A 132 -16.57 6.18 -4.98
C ALA A 132 -16.86 6.64 -6.42
N THR A 133 -16.39 7.85 -6.76
CA THR A 133 -16.62 8.45 -8.07
C THR A 133 -15.68 7.91 -9.14
N ARG A 134 -14.49 7.42 -8.78
CA ARG A 134 -13.45 6.96 -9.72
C ARG A 134 -13.38 5.45 -9.87
N ALA A 135 -13.62 4.74 -8.80
CA ALA A 135 -13.58 3.29 -8.69
C ALA A 135 -14.85 2.79 -7.98
N PRO A 136 -16.05 3.05 -8.54
CA PRO A 136 -17.31 2.71 -7.89
C PRO A 136 -17.38 1.21 -7.55
N GLY A 137 -17.66 0.86 -6.30
CA GLY A 137 -17.74 -0.53 -5.84
C GLY A 137 -16.38 -1.23 -5.66
N ALA A 138 -15.26 -0.55 -5.91
CA ALA A 138 -13.95 -1.07 -5.54
C ALA A 138 -13.82 -1.16 -4.00
N PRO A 139 -13.22 -2.24 -3.45
CA PRO A 139 -12.99 -2.36 -2.02
C PRO A 139 -12.22 -1.16 -1.48
N THR A 140 -12.78 -0.54 -0.43
CA THR A 140 -12.22 0.62 0.26
C THR A 140 -12.03 0.29 1.73
N ILE A 141 -10.79 0.28 2.19
CA ILE A 141 -10.45 -0.05 3.57
C ILE A 141 -10.03 1.24 4.29
N LEU A 142 -10.69 1.54 5.40
CA LEU A 142 -10.37 2.69 6.24
C LEU A 142 -9.28 2.29 7.25
N VAL A 143 -8.23 3.11 7.38
CA VAL A 143 -7.07 2.81 8.23
C VAL A 143 -6.77 3.98 9.16
N GLY A 144 -7.00 3.77 10.46
CA GLY A 144 -6.69 4.74 11.50
C GLY A 144 -5.29 4.52 12.07
N THR A 145 -4.39 5.47 11.90
CA THR A 145 -3.02 5.43 12.42
C THR A 145 -2.92 6.01 13.83
N HIS A 146 -1.77 5.82 14.50
CA HIS A 146 -1.49 6.35 15.85
C HIS A 146 -2.31 5.71 16.98
N LYS A 147 -2.61 4.40 16.87
CA LYS A 147 -3.31 3.66 17.93
C LYS A 147 -2.51 3.61 19.24
N ASP A 148 -1.18 3.69 19.19
CA ASP A 148 -0.32 3.84 20.37
C ASP A 148 -0.71 5.06 21.22
N LYS A 149 -1.12 6.14 20.57
CA LYS A 149 -1.59 7.38 21.22
C LYS A 149 -3.08 7.40 21.53
N ARG A 150 -3.87 6.58 20.83
CA ARG A 150 -5.33 6.48 20.92
C ARG A 150 -5.76 5.01 20.91
N ASN A 151 -5.68 4.37 22.08
CA ASN A 151 -5.97 2.95 22.26
C ASN A 151 -7.25 2.67 23.08
N ASN A 152 -7.96 3.70 23.55
CA ASN A 152 -9.16 3.52 24.34
C ASN A 152 -10.30 2.99 23.46
N ARG A 153 -10.89 1.86 23.85
CA ARG A 153 -11.95 1.21 23.07
C ARG A 153 -13.19 2.08 22.90
N ALA A 154 -13.64 2.76 23.96
CA ALA A 154 -14.82 3.62 23.90
C ALA A 154 -14.60 4.84 22.98
N GLU A 155 -13.39 5.39 22.95
CA GLU A 155 -13.04 6.47 22.02
C GLU A 155 -13.07 6.00 20.55
N LEU A 156 -12.59 4.77 20.29
CA LEU A 156 -12.62 4.17 18.95
C LEU A 156 -14.06 3.89 18.51
N GLU A 157 -14.91 3.40 19.39
CA GLU A 157 -16.34 3.15 19.11
C GLU A 157 -17.12 4.46 18.90
N ALA A 158 -16.80 5.52 19.67
CA ALA A 158 -17.39 6.83 19.46
C ALA A 158 -16.98 7.43 18.10
N LEU A 159 -15.71 7.27 17.70
CA LEU A 159 -15.25 7.67 16.36
C LEU A 159 -15.95 6.86 15.27
N ASP A 160 -16.11 5.56 15.47
CA ASP A 160 -16.79 4.66 14.53
C ASP A 160 -18.25 5.08 14.30
N ALA A 161 -18.99 5.39 15.36
CA ALA A 161 -20.35 5.92 15.27
C ALA A 161 -20.40 7.24 14.47
N ARG A 162 -19.45 8.15 14.72
CA ARG A 162 -19.33 9.41 13.94
C ARG A 162 -19.00 9.16 12.47
N MET A 163 -18.14 8.18 12.17
CA MET A 163 -17.83 7.80 10.78
C MET A 163 -19.04 7.21 10.08
N HIS A 164 -19.81 6.35 10.76
CA HIS A 164 -21.07 5.82 10.26
C HIS A 164 -22.02 6.96 9.87
N GLU A 165 -22.23 7.94 10.75
CA GLU A 165 -23.08 9.11 10.46
C GLU A 165 -22.56 9.93 9.27
N ALA A 166 -21.26 10.27 9.27
CA ALA A 166 -20.66 11.09 8.22
C ALA A 166 -20.65 10.41 6.84
N LEU A 167 -20.52 9.08 6.81
CA LEU A 167 -20.47 8.29 5.58
C LEU A 167 -21.84 7.73 5.15
N GLN A 168 -22.86 7.82 6.00
CA GLN A 168 -24.21 7.32 5.71
C GLN A 168 -24.74 7.77 4.34
N PRO A 169 -24.62 9.05 3.92
CA PRO A 169 -25.12 9.49 2.61
C PRO A 169 -24.45 8.78 1.42
N LEU A 170 -23.21 8.30 1.61
CA LEU A 170 -22.49 7.53 0.59
C LEU A 170 -22.89 6.05 0.64
N LEU A 171 -23.05 5.50 1.84
CA LEU A 171 -23.43 4.10 2.08
C LEU A 171 -24.86 3.79 1.61
N ASP A 172 -25.78 4.74 1.75
CA ASP A 172 -27.18 4.61 1.29
C ASP A 172 -27.32 4.39 -0.22
N ARG A 173 -26.29 4.75 -0.99
CA ARG A 173 -26.22 4.53 -2.44
C ARG A 173 -25.87 3.09 -2.81
N GLY A 174 -25.54 2.26 -1.82
CA GLY A 174 -25.28 0.84 -1.98
C GLY A 174 -23.82 0.46 -2.26
N PRO A 175 -23.51 -0.85 -2.15
CA PRO A 175 -22.15 -1.38 -2.24
C PRO A 175 -21.53 -1.26 -3.63
N ASP A 176 -22.34 -1.12 -4.68
CA ASP A 176 -21.84 -0.92 -6.05
C ASP A 176 -21.36 0.51 -6.29
N TYR A 177 -21.73 1.45 -5.41
CA TYR A 177 -21.20 2.81 -5.39
C TYR A 177 -20.01 2.93 -4.43
N VAL A 178 -20.20 2.59 -3.16
CA VAL A 178 -19.16 2.60 -2.13
C VAL A 178 -19.12 1.27 -1.41
N ASN A 179 -17.98 0.59 -1.52
CA ASN A 179 -17.73 -0.68 -0.85
C ASN A 179 -16.70 -0.47 0.27
N ILE A 180 -17.15 0.01 1.43
CA ILE A 180 -16.29 0.08 2.62
C ILE A 180 -16.21 -1.31 3.24
N VAL A 181 -14.99 -1.83 3.38
CA VAL A 181 -14.72 -3.13 3.99
C VAL A 181 -14.39 -2.93 5.48
N PRO A 182 -15.25 -3.37 6.40
CA PRO A 182 -15.05 -3.16 7.83
C PRO A 182 -13.98 -4.09 8.40
N TRP A 183 -13.43 -3.72 9.55
CA TRP A 183 -12.57 -4.59 10.34
C TRP A 183 -13.43 -5.54 11.22
N GLU A 184 -13.79 -6.69 10.66
CA GLU A 184 -14.72 -7.65 11.30
C GLU A 184 -14.30 -8.07 12.72
N ARG A 185 -13.02 -8.37 12.93
CA ARG A 185 -12.51 -8.83 14.24
C ARG A 185 -12.71 -7.77 15.34
N GLY A 186 -12.65 -6.50 14.97
CA GLY A 186 -12.84 -5.40 15.90
C GLY A 186 -14.24 -4.80 15.92
N GLY A 187 -15.11 -5.17 14.98
CA GLY A 187 -16.44 -4.59 14.83
C GLY A 187 -16.40 -3.07 14.59
N LEU A 188 -15.44 -2.58 13.82
CA LEU A 188 -15.31 -1.16 13.45
C LEU A 188 -15.28 -1.05 11.92
N LEU A 189 -15.68 0.10 11.37
CA LEU A 189 -15.55 0.44 9.94
C LEU A 189 -14.09 0.58 9.49
N PHE A 190 -13.14 0.70 10.42
CA PHE A 190 -11.74 0.95 10.13
C PHE A 190 -10.80 0.04 10.92
N HIS A 191 -9.58 -0.11 10.41
CA HIS A 191 -8.48 -0.82 11.06
C HIS A 191 -7.64 0.18 11.90
N PRO A 192 -7.72 0.17 13.24
CA PRO A 192 -6.84 0.96 14.09
C PRO A 192 -5.46 0.31 14.17
N ILE A 193 -4.43 0.97 13.66
CA ILE A 193 -3.06 0.48 13.57
C ILE A 193 -2.14 1.22 14.52
N ASP A 194 -1.32 0.44 15.21
CA ASP A 194 -0.16 0.92 15.94
C ASP A 194 1.06 0.91 15.02
N ASN A 195 1.35 2.06 14.43
CA ASN A 195 2.45 2.24 13.49
C ASN A 195 3.83 1.96 14.12
N THR A 196 3.96 2.05 15.45
CA THR A 196 5.23 1.82 16.15
C THR A 196 5.62 0.34 16.19
N ARG A 197 4.64 -0.55 16.05
CA ARG A 197 4.83 -2.00 16.12
C ARG A 197 5.01 -2.65 14.76
N GLY A 198 4.67 -1.96 13.67
CA GLY A 198 4.82 -2.44 12.30
C GLY A 198 4.20 -3.84 12.10
N VAL A 199 4.97 -4.79 11.57
CA VAL A 199 4.51 -6.17 11.26
C VAL A 199 4.12 -6.97 12.52
N ARG A 200 4.56 -6.53 13.71
CA ARG A 200 4.22 -7.16 15.00
C ARG A 200 2.87 -6.69 15.56
N ASP A 201 2.21 -5.75 14.90
CA ASP A 201 0.83 -5.39 15.21
C ASP A 201 -0.13 -6.42 14.59
N GLN A 202 -0.99 -7.01 15.43
CA GLN A 202 -2.02 -7.93 14.97
C GLN A 202 -2.98 -7.24 14.00
N THR A 203 -3.29 -5.95 14.21
CA THR A 203 -4.20 -5.23 13.31
C THR A 203 -3.57 -5.01 11.92
N VAL A 204 -2.24 -4.92 11.81
CA VAL A 204 -1.53 -4.88 10.52
C VAL A 204 -1.62 -6.23 9.80
N GLN A 205 -1.54 -7.34 10.53
CA GLN A 205 -1.71 -8.68 9.94
C GLN A 205 -3.14 -8.88 9.45
N ASP A 206 -4.12 -8.46 10.26
CA ASP A 206 -5.53 -8.50 9.90
C ASP A 206 -5.79 -7.62 8.67
N LEU A 207 -5.20 -6.41 8.60
CA LEU A 207 -5.31 -5.55 7.42
C LEU A 207 -4.75 -6.24 6.16
N ARG A 208 -3.61 -6.93 6.26
CA ARG A 208 -3.03 -7.67 5.11
C ARG A 208 -3.97 -8.78 4.63
N GLU A 209 -4.57 -9.50 5.58
CA GLU A 209 -5.56 -10.53 5.27
C GLU A 209 -6.80 -9.92 4.61
N THR A 210 -7.34 -8.82 5.16
CA THR A 210 -8.48 -8.09 4.57
C THR A 210 -8.18 -7.60 3.16
N ILE A 211 -6.99 -7.05 2.89
CA ILE A 211 -6.58 -6.64 1.54
C ILE A 211 -6.56 -7.84 0.58
N GLN A 212 -5.97 -8.95 1.00
CA GLN A 212 -5.91 -10.17 0.19
C GLN A 212 -7.33 -10.70 -0.11
N GLN A 213 -8.15 -10.86 0.91
CA GLN A 213 -9.52 -11.35 0.78
C GLN A 213 -10.38 -10.41 -0.07
N SER A 214 -10.21 -9.09 0.06
CA SER A 214 -10.92 -8.10 -0.75
C SER A 214 -10.61 -8.24 -2.24
N ALA A 215 -9.36 -8.52 -2.58
CA ALA A 215 -8.96 -8.77 -3.97
C ALA A 215 -9.45 -10.13 -4.48
N GLU A 216 -9.35 -11.19 -3.66
CA GLU A 216 -9.75 -12.55 -4.03
C GLU A 216 -11.27 -12.73 -4.18
N ASN A 217 -12.05 -12.04 -3.34
CA ASN A 217 -13.50 -12.16 -3.27
C ASN A 217 -14.23 -11.03 -4.02
N ASP A 218 -13.52 -10.19 -4.79
CA ASP A 218 -14.15 -9.12 -5.55
C ASP A 218 -15.17 -9.70 -6.56
N LYS A 219 -16.34 -9.06 -6.66
CA LYS A 219 -17.43 -9.46 -7.56
C LYS A 219 -17.01 -9.58 -9.02
N LEU A 220 -16.04 -8.78 -9.47
CA LEU A 220 -15.55 -8.82 -10.86
C LEU A 220 -14.63 -10.00 -11.15
N GLN A 221 -14.13 -10.68 -10.12
CA GLN A 221 -13.28 -11.86 -10.26
C GLN A 221 -12.10 -11.66 -11.23
N TYR A 222 -11.56 -10.44 -11.33
CA TYR A 222 -10.47 -10.09 -12.26
C TYR A 222 -9.18 -10.90 -12.04
N LEU A 223 -9.02 -11.55 -10.88
CA LEU A 223 -7.92 -12.49 -10.61
C LEU A 223 -8.14 -13.89 -11.21
N GLN A 224 -9.33 -14.16 -11.76
CA GLN A 224 -9.68 -15.40 -12.44
C GLN A 224 -9.70 -15.23 -13.96
N GLU A 225 -9.62 -13.99 -14.45
CA GLU A 225 -9.58 -13.69 -15.87
C GLU A 225 -8.32 -14.28 -16.51
N GLU A 226 -8.52 -15.10 -17.54
CA GLU A 226 -7.42 -15.69 -18.29
C GLU A 226 -6.96 -14.70 -19.36
N VAL A 227 -5.72 -14.23 -19.23
CA VAL A 227 -5.10 -13.35 -20.21
C VAL A 227 -4.36 -14.21 -21.24
N PRO A 228 -4.59 -14.01 -22.56
CA PRO A 228 -3.85 -14.73 -23.58
C PRO A 228 -2.34 -14.53 -23.41
N VAL A 229 -1.56 -15.63 -23.43
CA VAL A 229 -0.10 -15.63 -23.20
C VAL A 229 0.65 -14.62 -24.07
N ARG A 230 0.13 -14.31 -25.27
CA ARG A 230 0.70 -13.33 -26.20
C ARG A 230 0.73 -11.89 -25.65
N TRP A 231 -0.08 -11.56 -24.64
CA TRP A 231 -0.05 -10.27 -23.96
C TRP A 231 1.10 -10.13 -22.96
N LEU A 232 1.74 -11.22 -22.51
CA LEU A 232 2.87 -11.16 -21.60
C LEU A 232 4.08 -10.40 -22.16
N PRO A 233 4.58 -10.69 -23.39
CA PRO A 233 5.69 -9.91 -23.96
C PRO A 233 5.30 -8.44 -24.21
N VAL A 234 4.04 -8.16 -24.56
CA VAL A 234 3.51 -6.79 -24.69
C VAL A 234 3.58 -6.05 -23.35
N HIS A 235 3.17 -6.69 -22.25
CA HIS A 235 3.25 -6.13 -20.91
C HIS A 235 4.69 -5.83 -20.48
N GLU A 236 5.61 -6.77 -20.70
CA GLU A 236 7.03 -6.53 -20.36
C GLU A 236 7.63 -5.40 -21.20
N GLU A 237 7.29 -5.28 -22.49
CA GLU A 237 7.74 -4.18 -23.34
C GLU A 237 7.17 -2.82 -22.89
N ILE A 238 5.89 -2.77 -22.52
CA ILE A 238 5.27 -1.55 -21.95
C ILE A 238 5.99 -1.15 -20.67
N LYS A 239 6.28 -2.11 -19.80
CA LYS A 239 7.01 -1.87 -18.55
C LYS A 239 8.43 -1.37 -18.81
N HIS A 240 9.16 -2.00 -19.74
CA HIS A 240 10.50 -1.58 -20.13
C HIS A 240 10.52 -0.14 -20.67
N ARG A 241 9.65 0.19 -21.64
CA ARG A 241 9.55 1.54 -22.21
C ARG A 241 9.12 2.59 -21.17
N GLY A 242 8.29 2.20 -20.21
CA GLY A 242 7.92 3.03 -19.07
C GLY A 242 9.12 3.33 -18.17
N GLU A 243 9.94 2.33 -17.87
CA GLU A 243 11.18 2.49 -17.08
C GLU A 243 12.20 3.38 -17.81
N GLU A 244 12.40 3.23 -19.12
CA GLU A 244 13.26 4.10 -19.94
C GLU A 244 12.80 5.57 -19.96
N CYS A 245 11.49 5.82 -20.04
CA CYS A 245 10.95 7.18 -19.98
C CYS A 245 11.21 7.86 -18.64
N THR A 246 11.24 7.09 -17.54
CA THR A 246 11.60 7.61 -16.21
C THR A 246 13.11 7.80 -16.02
N ALA A 247 13.93 7.05 -16.77
CA ALA A 247 15.39 7.07 -16.69
C ALA A 247 16.07 8.08 -17.64
N ALA A 248 15.31 8.81 -18.46
CA ALA A 248 15.84 9.75 -19.45
C ALA A 248 16.79 10.81 -18.83
N PRO A 249 17.91 11.18 -19.48
CA PRO A 249 19.02 11.94 -18.89
C PRO A 249 18.67 13.35 -18.39
N ALA A 250 17.50 13.89 -18.74
CA ALA A 250 17.00 15.14 -18.17
C ALA A 250 16.74 15.06 -16.65
N THR A 251 16.40 13.88 -16.12
CA THR A 251 16.19 13.68 -14.67
C THR A 251 17.51 13.58 -13.89
N VAL A 252 18.54 13.02 -14.52
CA VAL A 252 19.88 12.86 -13.93
C VAL A 252 20.67 14.18 -13.95
N ALA A 253 20.52 14.98 -15.00
CA ALA A 253 21.18 16.28 -15.12
C ALA A 253 20.66 17.33 -14.11
N ALA A 254 19.37 17.29 -13.75
CA ALA A 254 18.79 18.16 -12.73
C ALA A 254 19.24 17.78 -11.31
N ALA A 255 19.38 16.48 -11.03
CA ALA A 255 19.87 15.97 -9.74
C ALA A 255 21.36 16.29 -9.49
N ALA A 256 22.17 16.35 -10.55
CA ALA A 256 23.60 16.65 -10.46
C ALA A 256 23.90 18.13 -10.15
N GLN A 257 22.93 19.05 -10.31
CA GLN A 257 23.09 20.49 -10.06
C GLN A 257 22.59 20.92 -8.66
N GLY A 258 22.38 19.97 -7.73
CA GLY A 258 21.88 20.26 -6.38
C GLY A 258 20.37 20.56 -6.32
N GLY A 259 19.66 20.42 -7.44
CA GLY A 259 18.20 20.38 -7.48
C GLY A 259 17.68 19.00 -7.09
N GLU A 260 16.56 18.96 -6.40
CA GLU A 260 15.91 17.70 -6.00
C GLU A 260 15.67 16.80 -7.23
N ALA A 261 15.91 15.49 -7.05
CA ALA A 261 15.66 14.49 -8.09
C ALA A 261 14.21 14.60 -8.59
N PRO A 262 13.97 14.61 -9.92
CA PRO A 262 12.62 14.77 -10.42
C PRO A 262 11.76 13.56 -10.07
N LEU A 263 10.51 13.86 -9.79
CA LEU A 263 9.41 12.95 -9.50
C LEU A 263 9.42 11.77 -10.48
N SER A 264 9.44 10.53 -9.98
CA SER A 264 9.16 9.36 -10.83
C SER A 264 7.65 9.33 -11.11
N PHE A 265 7.20 10.13 -12.06
CA PHE A 265 5.83 10.05 -12.53
C PHE A 265 5.62 8.70 -13.23
N PRO A 266 4.45 8.06 -13.05
CA PRO A 266 4.10 6.92 -13.90
C PRO A 266 4.13 7.40 -15.36
N ALA A 267 4.85 6.68 -16.21
CA ALA A 267 4.89 6.97 -17.64
C ALA A 267 3.46 6.85 -18.20
N VAL A 268 2.95 7.94 -18.76
CA VAL A 268 1.63 7.95 -19.41
C VAL A 268 1.80 7.50 -20.84
N MET A 269 1.21 6.36 -21.18
CA MET A 269 1.15 5.87 -22.55
C MET A 269 -0.29 5.98 -23.06
N HIS A 270 -0.46 6.61 -24.22
CA HIS A 270 -1.74 6.66 -24.89
C HIS A 270 -2.09 5.29 -25.47
N ARG A 271 -3.39 4.95 -25.53
CA ARG A 271 -3.88 3.67 -26.07
C ARG A 271 -3.28 3.33 -27.44
N HIS A 272 -3.09 4.30 -28.33
CA HIS A 272 -2.48 4.06 -29.65
C HIS A 272 -1.04 3.50 -29.59
N GLN A 273 -0.27 3.82 -28.54
CA GLN A 273 1.10 3.34 -28.35
C GLN A 273 1.06 1.90 -27.84
N ILE A 274 0.10 1.60 -26.95
CA ILE A 274 -0.17 0.24 -26.48
C ILE A 274 -0.59 -0.64 -27.66
N CYS A 275 -1.52 -0.19 -28.50
CA CYS A 275 -1.93 -0.93 -29.70
C CYS A 275 -0.78 -1.14 -30.69
N ARG A 276 0.11 -0.14 -30.85
CA ARG A 276 1.30 -0.28 -31.71
C ARG A 276 2.26 -1.35 -31.18
N ILE A 277 2.52 -1.36 -29.87
CA ILE A 277 3.34 -2.40 -29.23
C ILE A 277 2.66 -3.76 -29.37
N ALA A 278 1.36 -3.85 -29.09
CA ALA A 278 0.60 -5.09 -29.28
C ALA A 278 0.72 -5.64 -30.71
N ALA A 279 0.65 -4.75 -31.71
CA ALA A 279 0.83 -5.12 -33.11
C ALA A 279 2.24 -5.65 -33.43
N GLU A 280 3.29 -5.13 -32.78
CA GLU A 280 4.67 -5.65 -32.90
C GLU A 280 4.75 -7.14 -32.47
N PHE A 281 3.87 -7.58 -31.56
CA PHE A 281 3.77 -8.96 -31.08
C PHE A 281 2.62 -9.77 -31.72
N ASN A 282 2.04 -9.31 -32.84
CA ASN A 282 0.88 -9.94 -33.50
C ASN A 282 -0.33 -10.13 -32.57
N VAL A 283 -0.53 -9.20 -31.64
CA VAL A 283 -1.71 -9.12 -30.77
C VAL A 283 -2.63 -8.05 -31.32
N LYS A 284 -3.87 -8.42 -31.65
CA LYS A 284 -4.93 -7.48 -32.00
C LYS A 284 -5.74 -7.17 -30.75
N ASP A 285 -5.86 -5.89 -30.44
CA ASP A 285 -6.81 -5.39 -29.44
C ASP A 285 -8.19 -5.26 -30.12
N GLU A 286 -8.84 -6.41 -30.34
CA GLU A 286 -10.26 -6.42 -30.75
C GLU A 286 -11.10 -6.11 -29.50
N PRO A 287 -11.98 -5.09 -29.54
CA PRO A 287 -12.88 -4.84 -28.43
C PRO A 287 -13.70 -6.11 -28.18
N LEU A 288 -13.84 -6.50 -26.91
CA LEU A 288 -14.78 -7.54 -26.50
C LEU A 288 -16.12 -7.21 -27.13
N GLN A 289 -16.57 -8.06 -28.08
CA GLN A 289 -17.93 -7.93 -28.57
C GLN A 289 -18.85 -8.16 -27.37
N PRO A 290 -19.88 -7.31 -27.17
CA PRO A 290 -20.89 -7.61 -26.15
C PRO A 290 -21.38 -9.03 -26.41
N HIS A 291 -21.39 -9.85 -25.36
CA HIS A 291 -22.07 -11.14 -25.44
C HIS A 291 -23.51 -10.85 -25.88
N ASP A 292 -23.84 -11.23 -27.11
CA ASP A 292 -25.22 -11.35 -27.54
C ASP A 292 -25.86 -12.36 -26.59
N GLU A 293 -26.71 -11.88 -25.69
CA GLU A 293 -27.72 -12.70 -25.04
C GLU A 293 -28.66 -13.17 -26.15
N GLU A 294 -28.26 -14.20 -26.87
CA GLU A 294 -29.15 -14.97 -27.74
C GLU A 294 -30.23 -15.60 -26.85
N SER A 295 -31.37 -14.91 -26.82
CA SER A 295 -32.67 -15.47 -27.18
C SER A 295 -32.78 -17.00 -27.14
N ASP A 296 -33.11 -17.55 -25.98
CA ASP A 296 -33.87 -18.79 -25.87
C ASP A 296 -35.20 -18.47 -25.15
N VAL A 297 -36.15 -17.98 -25.94
CA VAL A 297 -37.59 -18.08 -25.64
C VAL A 297 -38.24 -18.63 -26.91
N GLU A 298 -38.33 -19.95 -26.99
CA GLU A 298 -39.43 -20.65 -27.68
C GLU A 298 -40.48 -21.08 -26.66
#